data_AF-W1VBI8-F1
#
_entry.id   AF-W1VBI8-F1
#
_cell.length_a   1.000
_cell.length_b   1.000
_cell.length_c   1.000
_cell.angle_alpha   90.00
_cell.angle_beta   90.00
_cell.angle_gamma   90.00
#
_symmetry.space_group_name_H-M   'P 1'
#
loop_
_entity.id
_entity.type
_entity.pdbx_description
1 polymer ?
#
loop_
_entity_poly.entity_id
_entity_poly.type
_entity_poly.pdbx_seq_one_letter_code
_entity_poly.pdbx_strand_id
1 'polypeptide(L)'
;TLVVGSRYFQELIRKLPGDTIELYKPEDGNSLTITSGSSEFNLVTLHPDDFSLVEQIHDQDHVNIDSFAMKELIDLTNYAAATDEDRPVFTGALLEINENEVTMVATDTHRMAVKKITIDEPATTPMRAIIPTKT
;
A
#
# COMPACT_ATOMS: atom_id res chain seq x y z
N THR A 1 14.96 -0.26 16.62
CA THR A 1 14.10 0.34 15.57
C THR A 1 14.43 1.81 15.42
N LEU A 2 14.30 2.36 14.21
CA LEU A 2 14.55 3.78 13.89
C LEU A 2 13.62 4.21 12.76
N VAL A 3 13.42 5.51 12.60
CA VAL A 3 12.59 6.10 11.54
C VAL A 3 13.45 7.11 10.77
N VAL A 4 13.37 7.07 9.44
CA VAL A 4 14.08 7.99 8.54
C VAL A 4 13.14 8.57 7.50
N GLY A 5 13.48 9.75 6.98
CA GLY A 5 12.74 10.34 5.87
C GLY A 5 12.83 9.47 4.61
N SER A 6 11.71 8.87 4.20
CA SER A 6 11.63 7.88 3.11
C SER A 6 12.24 8.37 1.81
N ARG A 7 11.89 9.59 1.38
CA ARG A 7 12.39 10.20 0.14
C ARG A 7 13.92 10.33 0.14
N TYR A 8 14.49 10.88 1.20
CA TYR A 8 15.94 11.08 1.30
C TYR A 8 16.68 9.74 1.34
N PHE A 9 16.16 8.78 2.12
CA PHE A 9 16.73 7.44 2.19
C PHE A 9 16.70 6.77 0.80
N GLN A 10 15.56 6.78 0.10
CA GLN A 10 15.45 6.22 -1.25
C GLN A 10 16.39 6.89 -2.27
N GLU A 11 16.46 8.22 -2.27
CA GLU A 11 17.37 8.96 -3.17
C GLU A 11 18.84 8.65 -2.89
N LEU A 12 19.20 8.44 -1.62
CA LEU A 12 20.55 8.07 -1.19
C LEU A 12 20.89 6.65 -1.63
N ILE A 13 20.05 5.65 -1.32
CA ILE A 13 20.27 4.24 -1.67
C ILE A 13 20.49 4.08 -3.19
N ARG A 14 19.73 4.82 -4.01
CA ARG A 14 19.88 4.79 -5.49
C ARG A 14 21.23 5.33 -6.00
N LYS A 15 22.00 6.04 -5.18
CA LYS A 15 23.26 6.71 -5.55
C LYS A 15 24.49 6.05 -4.93
N LEU A 16 24.32 5.03 -4.08
CA LEU A 16 25.44 4.37 -3.42
C LEU A 16 26.30 3.60 -4.45
N PRO A 17 27.64 3.71 -4.39
CA PRO A 17 28.53 3.16 -5.41
C PRO A 17 28.93 1.70 -5.17
N GLY A 18 28.68 1.14 -3.98
CA GLY A 18 29.14 -0.18 -3.59
C GLY A 18 28.03 -1.24 -3.61
N ASP A 19 28.45 -2.50 -3.75
CA ASP A 19 27.55 -3.67 -3.73
C ASP A 19 27.04 -4.01 -2.32
N THR A 20 27.77 -3.55 -1.30
CA THR A 20 27.41 -3.73 0.12
C THR A 20 27.09 -2.38 0.74
N ILE A 21 26.05 -2.38 1.58
CA ILE A 21 25.59 -1.22 2.33
C ILE A 21 25.60 -1.59 3.80
N GLU A 22 26.32 -0.84 4.62
CA GLU A 22 26.30 -1.00 6.07
C GLU A 22 25.53 0.16 6.69
N LEU A 23 24.71 -0.18 7.69
CA LEU A 23 23.84 0.75 8.40
C LEU A 23 24.22 0.72 9.88
N TYR A 24 24.72 1.83 10.39
CA TYR A 24 25.13 1.97 11.78
C TYR A 24 24.35 3.08 12.47
N LYS A 25 23.65 2.74 13.56
CA LYS A 25 22.99 3.70 14.44
C LYS A 25 23.70 3.67 15.81
N PRO A 26 24.32 4.78 16.26
CA PRO A 26 24.82 4.89 17.63
C PRO A 26 23.67 4.79 18.66
N GLU A 27 23.92 4.21 19.84
CA GLU A 27 22.88 3.98 20.86
C GLU A 27 22.17 5.27 21.29
N ASP A 28 22.92 6.35 21.54
CA ASP A 28 22.39 7.66 21.95
C ASP A 28 22.26 8.65 20.77
N GLY A 29 22.44 8.17 19.53
CA GLY A 29 22.50 9.00 18.34
C GLY A 29 21.13 9.18 17.68
N ASN A 30 20.82 10.42 17.31
CA ASN A 30 19.69 10.75 16.41
C ASN A 30 20.10 10.69 14.94
N SER A 31 21.11 9.88 14.60
CA SER A 31 21.63 9.74 13.25
C SER A 31 21.85 8.27 12.87
N LEU A 32 21.61 7.99 11.59
CA LEU A 32 21.95 6.75 10.92
C LEU A 32 23.13 7.02 9.98
N THR A 33 24.25 6.37 10.25
CA THR A 33 25.41 6.33 9.36
C THR A 33 25.21 5.23 8.33
N ILE A 34 25.40 5.57 7.05
CA ILE A 34 25.26 4.68 5.91
C ILE A 34 26.59 4.66 5.16
N THR A 35 27.24 3.51 5.09
CA THR A 35 28.49 3.33 4.35
C THR A 35 28.28 2.39 3.17
N SER A 36 28.91 2.70 2.04
CA SER A 36 28.93 1.83 0.86
C SER A 36 30.15 2.13 0.01
N GLY A 37 31.06 1.16 -0.13
CA GLY A 37 32.34 1.34 -0.79
C GLY A 37 33.13 2.50 -0.15
N SER A 38 33.43 3.54 -0.94
CA SER A 38 34.16 4.72 -0.47
C SER A 38 33.25 5.87 0.00
N SER A 39 31.94 5.66 0.07
CA SER A 39 30.98 6.70 0.46
C SER A 39 30.44 6.47 1.86
N GLU A 40 30.30 7.56 2.61
CA GLU A 40 29.67 7.61 3.93
C GLU A 40 28.66 8.76 3.96
N PHE A 41 27.48 8.48 4.49
CA PHE A 41 26.40 9.46 4.66
C PHE A 41 25.81 9.37 6.07
N ASN A 42 25.34 10.50 6.57
CA ASN A 42 24.65 10.57 7.86
C ASN A 42 23.23 11.13 7.65
N LEU A 43 22.22 10.36 8.03
CA LEU A 43 20.82 10.76 8.01
C LEU A 43 20.32 11.01 9.43
N VAL A 44 19.61 12.11 9.64
CA VAL A 44 18.90 12.34 10.91
C VAL A 44 17.74 11.35 11.01
N THR A 45 17.60 10.72 12.17
CA THR A 45 16.51 9.79 12.48
C THR A 45 15.46 10.45 13.37
N LEU A 46 14.21 10.02 13.23
CA LEU A 46 13.11 10.36 14.13
C LEU A 46 12.96 9.29 15.22
N HIS A 47 12.36 9.67 16.35
CA HIS A 47 12.10 8.74 17.43
C HIS A 47 11.04 7.71 16.98
N PRO A 48 11.25 6.40 17.20
CA PRO A 48 10.27 5.38 16.82
C PRO A 48 8.88 5.62 17.41
N ASP A 49 8.81 6.17 18.62
CA ASP A 49 7.54 6.42 19.32
C ASP A 49 6.71 7.55 18.67
N ASP A 50 7.33 8.40 17.84
CA ASP A 50 6.63 9.43 17.06
C ASP A 50 5.95 8.83 15.81
N PHE A 51 6.29 7.60 15.45
CA PHE A 51 5.75 6.94 14.26
C PHE A 51 4.43 6.26 14.57
N SER A 52 3.36 6.77 13.98
CA SER A 52 2.05 6.13 14.06
C SER A 52 2.07 4.78 13.35
N LEU A 53 1.98 3.71 14.13
CA LEU A 53 1.78 2.38 13.59
C LEU A 53 0.35 2.28 13.06
N VAL A 54 0.19 1.64 11.90
CA VAL A 54 -1.13 1.22 11.44
C VAL A 54 -1.62 0.14 12.41
N GLU A 55 -2.85 0.27 12.91
CA GLU A 55 -3.45 -0.75 13.76
C GLU A 55 -3.46 -2.10 13.04
N GLN A 56 -3.08 -3.16 13.75
CA GLN A 56 -3.17 -4.50 13.19
C GLN A 56 -4.65 -4.88 13.10
N ILE A 57 -5.10 -5.20 11.89
CA ILE A 57 -6.43 -5.77 11.68
C ILE A 57 -6.41 -7.19 12.26
N HIS A 58 -7.22 -7.42 13.30
CA HIS A 58 -7.35 -8.71 13.98
C HIS A 58 -8.53 -9.54 13.45
N ASP A 59 -9.01 -9.26 12.24
CA ASP A 59 -10.07 -10.05 11.63
C ASP A 59 -9.60 -11.44 11.22
N GLN A 60 -10.44 -12.44 11.47
CA GLN A 60 -10.21 -13.82 11.08
C GLN A 60 -10.71 -14.11 9.65
N ASP A 61 -11.64 -13.28 9.16
CA ASP A 61 -12.22 -13.43 7.84
C ASP A 61 -11.25 -12.91 6.77
N HIS A 62 -10.87 -13.80 5.87
CA HIS A 62 -9.97 -13.51 4.76
C HIS A 62 -10.44 -14.24 3.51
N VAL A 63 -9.88 -13.83 2.37
CA VAL A 63 -10.11 -14.45 1.08
C VAL A 63 -8.78 -14.57 0.34
N ASN A 64 -8.63 -15.66 -0.41
CA ASN A 64 -7.50 -15.85 -1.30
C ASN A 64 -7.89 -15.46 -2.73
N ILE A 65 -7.17 -14.48 -3.29
CA ILE A 65 -7.38 -14.01 -4.66
C ILE A 65 -6.05 -14.06 -5.39
N ASP A 66 -6.05 -14.61 -6.60
CA ASP A 66 -4.86 -14.56 -7.46
C ASP A 66 -4.44 -13.10 -7.71
N SER A 67 -3.15 -12.84 -7.62
CA SER A 67 -2.60 -11.48 -7.75
C SER A 67 -2.86 -10.85 -9.12
N PHE A 68 -2.88 -11.63 -10.21
CA PHE A 68 -3.20 -11.13 -11.54
C PHE A 68 -4.69 -10.85 -11.68
N ALA A 69 -5.55 -11.71 -11.13
CA ALA A 69 -6.99 -11.47 -11.10
C ALA A 69 -7.35 -10.21 -10.28
N MET A 70 -6.71 -9.99 -9.13
CA MET A 70 -6.87 -8.76 -8.34
C MET A 70 -6.38 -7.53 -9.10
N LYS A 71 -5.23 -7.64 -9.78
CA LYS A 71 -4.74 -6.57 -10.64
C LYS A 71 -5.71 -6.26 -11.79
N GLU A 72 -6.30 -7.28 -12.41
CA GLU A 72 -7.28 -7.10 -13.48
C GLU A 72 -8.54 -6.37 -12.98
N LEU A 73 -9.04 -6.72 -11.78
CA LEU A 73 -10.14 -5.98 -11.14
C LEU A 73 -9.81 -4.49 -11.06
N ILE A 74 -8.64 -4.15 -10.47
CA ILE A 74 -8.21 -2.76 -10.28
C ILE A 74 -8.06 -2.05 -11.63
N ASP A 75 -7.28 -2.61 -12.56
CA ASP A 75 -6.96 -1.96 -13.84
C ASP A 75 -8.23 -1.69 -14.67
N LEU A 76 -9.23 -2.57 -14.61
CA LEU A 76 -10.46 -2.46 -15.39
C LEU A 76 -11.57 -1.64 -14.72
N THR A 77 -11.43 -1.24 -13.45
CA THR A 77 -12.46 -0.45 -12.75
C THR A 77 -11.97 0.92 -12.33
N ASN A 78 -10.72 1.07 -11.87
CA ASN A 78 -10.23 2.25 -11.18
C ASN A 78 -10.37 3.55 -12.00
N TYR A 79 -10.30 3.46 -13.33
CA TYR A 79 -10.44 4.61 -14.23
C TYR A 79 -11.82 5.29 -14.19
N ALA A 80 -12.85 4.58 -13.71
CA ALA A 80 -14.22 5.08 -13.62
C ALA A 80 -14.53 5.77 -12.27
N ALA A 81 -13.61 5.74 -11.30
CA ALA A 81 -13.79 6.47 -10.05
C ALA A 81 -13.75 7.98 -10.26
N ALA A 82 -14.46 8.72 -9.41
CA ALA A 82 -14.41 10.17 -9.37
C ALA A 82 -13.02 10.66 -8.92
N THR A 83 -12.56 11.74 -9.54
CA THR A 83 -11.33 12.45 -9.12
C THR A 83 -11.63 13.61 -8.17
N ASP A 84 -12.89 14.02 -8.10
CA ASP A 84 -13.36 15.10 -7.23
C ASP A 84 -13.70 14.54 -5.84
N GLU A 85 -13.29 15.26 -4.81
CA GLU A 85 -13.48 14.91 -3.41
C GLU A 85 -14.84 15.38 -2.85
N ASP A 86 -15.65 16.09 -3.64
CA ASP A 86 -17.03 16.48 -3.27
C ASP A 86 -17.90 15.29 -2.82
N ARG A 87 -17.62 14.09 -3.36
CA ARG A 87 -18.29 12.84 -2.99
C ARG A 87 -17.25 11.73 -2.76
N PRO A 88 -16.66 11.63 -1.55
CA PRO A 88 -15.59 10.68 -1.26
C PRO A 88 -15.95 9.21 -1.49
N VAL A 89 -17.24 8.87 -1.45
CA VAL A 89 -17.72 7.51 -1.76
C VAL A 89 -17.39 7.09 -3.21
N PHE A 90 -17.26 8.05 -4.13
CA PHE A 90 -16.95 7.81 -5.53
C PHE A 90 -15.46 7.92 -5.86
N THR A 91 -14.61 8.35 -4.93
CA THR A 91 -13.14 8.40 -5.10
C THR A 91 -12.47 7.06 -4.82
N GLY A 92 -13.25 5.98 -4.75
CA GLY A 92 -12.78 4.62 -4.55
C GLY A 92 -13.53 3.63 -5.44
N ALA A 93 -13.10 2.38 -5.37
CA ALA A 93 -13.78 1.25 -5.98
C ALA A 93 -14.43 0.39 -4.89
N LEU A 94 -15.71 0.09 -5.05
CA LEU A 94 -16.41 -0.91 -4.24
C LEU A 94 -15.88 -2.29 -4.59
N LEU A 95 -15.32 -2.99 -3.60
CA LEU A 95 -15.04 -4.42 -3.63
C LEU A 95 -16.15 -5.14 -2.87
N GLU A 96 -16.80 -6.09 -3.52
CA GLU A 96 -17.81 -6.96 -2.94
C GLU A 96 -17.41 -8.42 -3.19
N ILE A 97 -17.46 -9.23 -2.14
CA ILE A 97 -17.12 -10.66 -2.19
C ILE A 97 -18.32 -11.41 -1.62
N ASN A 98 -18.88 -12.32 -2.41
CA ASN A 98 -19.97 -13.18 -1.98
C ASN A 98 -19.74 -14.60 -2.53
N GLU A 99 -19.66 -15.57 -1.63
CA GLU A 99 -19.27 -16.95 -1.96
C GLU A 99 -17.97 -16.96 -2.79
N ASN A 100 -18.03 -17.42 -4.04
CA ASN A 100 -16.90 -17.50 -4.95
C ASN A 100 -16.84 -16.35 -5.96
N GLU A 101 -17.73 -15.36 -5.89
CA GLU A 101 -17.74 -14.21 -6.80
C GLU A 101 -17.12 -12.99 -6.12
N VAL A 102 -16.13 -12.39 -6.80
CA VAL A 102 -15.56 -11.10 -6.41
C VAL A 102 -15.94 -10.08 -7.48
N THR A 103 -16.64 -9.02 -7.06
CA THR A 103 -17.06 -7.92 -7.92
C THR A 103 -16.35 -6.64 -7.49
N MET A 104 -15.75 -5.95 -8.44
CA MET A 104 -15.24 -4.59 -8.25
C MET A 104 -16.02 -3.61 -9.10
N VAL A 105 -16.44 -2.48 -8.51
CA VAL A 105 -17.24 -1.44 -9.15
C VAL A 105 -16.66 -0.07 -8.85
N ALA A 106 -16.50 0.78 -9.86
CA ALA A 106 -16.21 2.20 -9.68
C ALA A 106 -17.09 3.06 -10.58
N THR A 107 -17.39 4.28 -10.12
CA THR A 107 -18.24 5.23 -10.86
C THR A 107 -17.96 6.67 -10.44
N ASP A 108 -18.16 7.59 -11.38
CA ASP A 108 -18.08 9.04 -11.23
C ASP A 108 -19.44 9.71 -11.47
N THR A 109 -20.54 8.94 -11.38
CA THR A 109 -21.93 9.30 -11.72
C THR A 109 -22.24 9.50 -13.21
N HIS A 110 -21.22 9.56 -14.08
CA HIS A 110 -21.39 9.69 -15.54
C HIS A 110 -21.10 8.38 -16.26
N ARG A 111 -20.16 7.59 -15.74
CA ARG A 111 -19.80 6.26 -16.21
C ARG A 111 -19.61 5.32 -15.03
N MET A 112 -19.68 4.03 -15.34
CA MET A 112 -19.50 2.96 -14.37
C MET A 112 -18.68 1.85 -15.03
N ALA A 113 -17.72 1.32 -14.28
CA ALA A 113 -16.98 0.13 -14.66
C ALA A 113 -17.25 -0.96 -13.63
N VAL A 114 -17.50 -2.18 -14.11
CA VAL A 114 -17.77 -3.36 -13.30
C VAL A 114 -16.92 -4.50 -13.83
N LYS A 115 -16.15 -5.14 -12.96
CA LYS A 115 -15.43 -6.36 -13.27
C LYS A 115 -15.76 -7.42 -12.22
N LYS A 116 -15.92 -8.65 -12.69
CA LYS A 116 -16.18 -9.83 -11.87
C LYS A 116 -15.12 -10.88 -12.14
N ILE A 117 -14.72 -11.58 -11.08
CA ILE A 117 -13.89 -12.78 -11.16
C ILE A 117 -14.48 -13.86 -10.25
N THR A 118 -14.10 -15.10 -10.52
CA THR A 118 -14.41 -16.23 -9.64
C THR A 118 -13.14 -16.68 -8.93
N ILE A 119 -13.24 -16.95 -7.64
CA ILE A 119 -12.15 -17.50 -6.81
C ILE A 119 -12.42 -18.98 -6.49
N ASP A 120 -11.36 -19.74 -6.26
CA ASP A 120 -11.47 -21.19 -6.04
C ASP A 120 -12.06 -21.54 -4.67
N GLU A 121 -11.69 -20.76 -3.65
CA GLU A 121 -12.16 -20.93 -2.27
C GLU A 121 -13.24 -19.89 -1.96
N PRO A 122 -14.49 -20.30 -1.69
CA PRO A 122 -15.55 -19.38 -1.33
C PRO A 122 -15.25 -18.64 -0.02
N ALA A 123 -15.58 -17.35 0.04
CA ALA A 123 -15.53 -16.58 1.28
C ALA A 123 -16.50 -17.16 2.32
N THR A 124 -16.04 -17.26 3.57
CA THR A 124 -16.85 -17.70 4.72
C THR A 124 -17.94 -16.71 5.10
N THR A 125 -17.63 -15.41 4.96
CA THR A 125 -18.53 -14.30 5.27
C THR A 125 -18.56 -13.35 4.07
N PRO A 126 -19.74 -12.84 3.65
CA PRO A 126 -19.81 -11.80 2.63
C PRO A 126 -19.05 -10.54 3.08
N MET A 127 -18.21 -10.01 2.19
CA MET A 127 -17.39 -8.83 2.47
C MET A 127 -17.76 -7.69 1.53
N ARG A 128 -17.79 -6.47 2.04
CA ARG A 128 -18.03 -5.28 1.22
C ARG A 128 -17.23 -4.09 1.74
N ALA A 129 -16.38 -3.53 0.90
CA ALA A 129 -15.54 -2.39 1.26
C ALA A 129 -15.37 -1.44 0.07
N ILE A 130 -15.22 -0.14 0.35
CA ILE A 130 -14.78 0.83 -0.66
C ILE A 130 -13.28 1.02 -0.48
N ILE A 131 -12.51 0.70 -1.51
CA ILE A 131 -11.06 0.84 -1.53
C ILE A 131 -10.73 2.18 -2.21
N PRO A 132 -10.11 3.14 -1.51
CA PRO A 132 -9.69 4.40 -2.12
C PRO A 132 -8.74 4.16 -3.30
N THR A 133 -8.93 4.89 -4.41
CA THR A 133 -8.08 4.72 -5.61
C THR A 133 -6.63 5.17 -5.39
N LYS A 134 -6.41 6.01 -4.38
CA LYS A 134 -5.09 6.33 -3.81
C LYS A 134 -4.98 5.62 -2.47
N THR A 135 -4.30 4.48 -2.47
CA THR A 135 -3.86 3.76 -1.27
C THR A 135 -2.34 3.84 -1.16
#